data_AF-A0A8S3HWM1-F1
#
_entry.id   AF-A0A8S3HWM1-F1
#
_cell.length_a   1.000
_cell.length_b   1.000
_cell.length_c   1.000
_cell.angle_alpha   90.00
_cell.angle_beta   90.00
_cell.angle_gamma   90.00
#
_symmetry.space_group_name_H-M   'P 1'
#
loop_
_entity.id
_entity.type
_entity.pdbx_description
1 polymer ?
#
loop_
_entity_poly.entity_id
_entity_poly.type
_entity_poly.pdbx_seq_one_letter_code
_entity_poly.pdbx_strand_id
1 'polypeptide(L)'
;MNKRPRLSMTSDDHHTAIKKPKINCDHNDKNDPYEEIDESENEIPKYLLLTNPLFIRMIQNFIDTTSSSPEIAELQKFAVYMHHIKMLQLKKQISLTYLLSGTGQLGSSEFELVPVDRRVWPIQVKNVLIEQQKNLSSITTMEINHDQDDHATCETLVRQRSKETDEKIDYYQNKLDEIKDHFMESNSNIEIAIEHYVQQYGIQVLQLKSNLKKALIKYDYDTEMLERQYKQQKPNEYQ
;
A
#
# COMPACT_ATOMS: atom_id res chain seq x y z
N MET A 1 37.75 -4.14 -72.86
CA MET A 1 38.26 -3.26 -71.79
C MET A 1 37.07 -2.71 -71.02
N ASN A 2 36.95 -3.05 -69.73
CA ASN A 2 36.38 -2.20 -68.67
C ASN A 2 36.39 -2.99 -67.35
N LYS A 3 37.48 -2.82 -66.59
CA LYS A 3 37.61 -3.26 -65.20
C LYS A 3 36.78 -2.32 -64.34
N ARG A 4 35.74 -2.83 -63.67
CA ARG A 4 35.12 -2.11 -62.54
C ARG A 4 35.90 -2.43 -61.26
N PRO A 5 36.23 -1.43 -60.42
CA PRO A 5 37.01 -1.66 -59.20
C PRO A 5 36.17 -2.34 -58.12
N ARG A 6 36.77 -3.32 -57.44
CA ARG A 6 36.36 -3.76 -56.10
C ARG A 6 36.74 -2.65 -55.12
N LEU A 7 35.76 -2.11 -54.40
CA LEU A 7 36.04 -1.33 -53.19
C LEU A 7 36.06 -2.30 -52.01
N SER A 8 37.24 -2.38 -51.43
CA SER A 8 37.60 -3.08 -50.20
C SER A 8 36.88 -2.47 -49.00
N MET A 9 36.40 -3.33 -48.11
CA MET A 9 36.04 -2.95 -46.75
C MET A 9 37.31 -2.52 -46.02
N THR A 10 37.29 -1.31 -45.47
CA THR A 10 38.11 -0.92 -44.33
C THR A 10 37.14 -0.57 -43.20
N SER A 11 37.25 -1.35 -42.13
CA SER A 11 36.65 -1.14 -40.83
C SER A 11 37.11 0.20 -40.25
N ASP A 12 36.17 1.10 -40.01
CA ASP A 12 36.36 2.17 -39.03
C ASP A 12 35.29 2.01 -37.95
N ASP A 13 35.71 1.35 -36.88
CA ASP A 13 35.02 1.27 -35.60
C ASP A 13 34.91 2.67 -34.99
N HIS A 14 33.77 3.31 -35.19
CA HIS A 14 33.30 4.37 -34.32
C HIS A 14 31.98 3.95 -33.69
N HIS A 15 32.11 3.14 -32.64
CA HIS A 15 31.11 3.05 -31.58
C HIS A 15 30.99 4.41 -30.88
N THR A 16 30.23 5.33 -31.47
CA THR A 16 29.55 6.36 -30.68
C THR A 16 28.51 5.63 -29.83
N ALA A 17 28.92 5.31 -28.60
CA ALA A 17 28.01 4.88 -27.55
C ALA A 17 26.94 5.97 -27.40
N ILE A 18 25.77 5.73 -27.99
CA ILE A 18 24.54 6.42 -27.59
C ILE A 18 24.36 6.02 -26.13
N LYS A 19 24.79 6.91 -25.23
CA LYS A 19 24.46 6.82 -23.81
C LYS A 19 22.95 6.78 -23.77
N LYS A 20 22.39 5.59 -23.53
CA LYS A 20 21.00 5.44 -23.08
C LYS A 20 20.80 6.52 -22.01
N PRO A 21 19.78 7.38 -22.11
CA PRO A 21 19.43 8.18 -20.96
C PRO A 21 19.18 7.16 -19.85
N LYS A 22 20.07 7.12 -18.86
CA LYS A 22 19.71 6.60 -17.55
C LYS A 22 18.61 7.55 -17.12
N ILE A 23 17.37 7.20 -17.44
CA ILE A 23 16.24 7.65 -16.66
C ILE A 23 16.56 7.09 -15.30
N ASN A 24 17.20 7.93 -14.51
CA ASN A 24 17.42 7.69 -13.12
C ASN A 24 16.01 7.77 -12.55
N CYS A 25 15.29 6.64 -12.57
CA CYS A 25 14.20 6.40 -11.64
C CYS A 25 14.86 6.25 -10.27
N ASP A 26 15.48 7.34 -9.80
CA ASP A 26 15.69 7.58 -8.39
C ASP A 26 14.28 7.77 -7.81
N HIS A 27 13.56 6.65 -7.69
CA HIS A 27 12.56 6.47 -6.65
C HIS A 27 13.30 6.26 -5.31
N ASN A 28 14.29 7.12 -5.05
CA ASN A 28 14.68 7.53 -3.72
C ASN A 28 13.67 8.57 -3.22
N ASP A 29 12.38 8.29 -3.42
CA ASP A 29 11.39 8.91 -2.57
C ASP A 29 11.57 8.21 -1.23
N LYS A 30 12.30 8.87 -0.33
CA LYS A 30 12.45 8.44 1.06
C LYS A 30 11.10 8.37 1.79
N ASN A 31 10.01 8.75 1.13
CA ASN A 31 8.64 8.51 1.54
C ASN A 31 8.12 7.22 0.86
N ASP A 32 8.75 6.10 1.19
CA ASP A 32 8.35 4.75 0.80
C ASP A 32 6.93 4.49 1.36
N PRO A 33 6.05 3.75 0.68
CA PRO A 33 4.78 3.30 1.25
C PRO A 33 4.88 2.34 2.47
N TYR A 34 6.06 2.12 3.04
CA TYR A 34 6.31 1.64 4.41
C TYR A 34 6.68 2.75 5.41
N GLU A 35 6.82 4.01 5.00
CA GLU A 35 6.30 5.06 5.87
C GLU A 35 4.85 4.67 6.10
N GLU A 36 4.61 4.34 7.36
CA GLU A 36 3.31 4.11 7.91
C GLU A 36 2.38 5.22 7.38
N ILE A 37 1.07 4.96 7.41
CA ILE A 37 0.22 6.10 7.73
C ILE A 37 0.74 6.55 9.11
N ASP A 38 1.63 7.54 9.08
CA ASP A 38 2.50 8.09 10.12
C ASP A 38 1.98 7.76 11.53
N GLU A 39 2.70 6.85 12.23
CA GLU A 39 2.91 6.58 13.67
C GLU A 39 1.83 6.93 14.72
N SER A 40 0.62 7.25 14.28
CA SER A 40 -0.52 7.73 15.07
C SER A 40 -1.63 6.68 15.18
N GLU A 41 -1.30 5.40 14.96
CA GLU A 41 -2.28 4.30 15.07
C GLU A 41 -2.96 4.25 16.44
N ASN A 42 -2.34 4.84 17.47
CA ASN A 42 -2.89 5.03 18.81
C ASN A 42 -3.15 6.51 19.18
N GLU A 43 -2.77 7.47 18.34
CA GLU A 43 -3.02 8.88 18.63
C GLU A 43 -4.39 9.28 18.13
N ILE A 44 -5.06 10.15 18.89
CA ILE A 44 -6.34 10.71 18.50
C ILE A 44 -6.12 11.63 17.29
N PRO A 45 -6.76 11.38 16.13
CA PRO A 45 -6.62 12.24 14.97
C PRO A 45 -6.98 13.69 15.31
N LYS A 46 -6.21 14.65 14.79
CA LYS A 46 -6.38 16.09 15.10
C LYS A 46 -7.81 16.61 14.88
N TYR A 47 -8.53 16.02 13.92
CA TYR A 47 -9.90 16.40 13.60
C TYR A 47 -10.96 15.84 14.59
N LEU A 48 -10.55 14.93 15.48
CA LEU A 48 -11.33 14.31 16.55
C LEU A 48 -10.90 14.79 17.95
N LEU A 49 -9.90 15.67 18.08
CA LEU A 49 -9.53 16.24 19.37
C LEU A 49 -10.68 17.05 19.96
N LEU A 50 -10.86 17.01 21.28
CA LEU A 50 -11.84 17.84 22.00
C LEU A 50 -11.49 19.34 22.00
N THR A 51 -10.37 19.72 21.39
CA THR A 51 -10.02 21.11 21.08
C THR A 51 -10.44 21.53 19.67
N ASN A 52 -10.90 20.59 18.84
CA ASN A 52 -11.34 20.86 17.48
C ASN A 52 -12.78 21.43 17.49
N PRO A 53 -12.98 22.68 17.06
CA PRO A 53 -14.30 23.33 17.16
C PRO A 53 -15.36 22.67 16.27
N LEU A 54 -14.98 22.06 15.15
CA LEU A 54 -15.94 21.40 14.25
C LEU A 54 -16.46 20.10 14.88
N PHE A 55 -15.57 19.34 15.51
CA PHE A 55 -15.93 18.10 16.19
C PHE A 55 -16.83 18.37 17.39
N ILE A 56 -16.44 19.34 18.23
CA ILE A 56 -17.24 19.76 19.39
C ILE A 56 -18.63 20.23 18.95
N ARG A 57 -18.70 21.09 17.93
CA ARG A 57 -19.98 21.60 17.42
C ARG A 57 -20.87 20.48 16.88
N MET A 58 -20.29 19.49 16.21
CA MET A 58 -21.03 18.32 15.73
C MET A 58 -21.63 17.55 16.90
N ILE A 59 -20.82 17.26 17.93
CA ILE A 59 -21.27 16.54 19.14
C ILE A 59 -22.36 17.33 19.89
N GLN A 60 -22.19 18.65 20.04
CA GLN A 60 -23.13 19.53 20.76
C GLN A 60 -24.53 19.58 20.12
N ASN A 61 -24.69 19.16 18.86
CA ASN A 61 -26.02 19.05 18.26
C ASN A 61 -26.84 17.88 18.81
N PHE A 62 -26.19 16.93 19.50
CA PHE A 62 -26.81 15.71 20.01
C PHE A 62 -26.74 15.59 21.54
N ILE A 63 -25.96 16.46 22.16
CA ILE A 63 -25.74 16.53 23.59
C ILE A 63 -26.48 17.75 24.12
N ASP A 64 -27.41 17.56 25.06
CA ASP A 64 -28.09 18.68 25.71
C ASP A 64 -27.08 19.55 26.47
N THR A 65 -27.33 20.85 26.59
CA THR A 65 -26.47 21.79 27.34
C THR A 65 -26.22 21.40 28.81
N THR A 66 -26.95 20.41 29.34
CA THR A 66 -26.83 19.83 30.69
C THR A 66 -26.01 18.55 30.76
N SER A 67 -25.60 17.98 29.63
CA SER A 67 -24.85 16.74 29.58
C SER A 67 -23.44 16.86 30.16
N SER A 68 -22.99 15.73 30.71
CA SER A 68 -21.77 15.67 31.49
C SER A 68 -20.52 15.53 30.60
N SER A 69 -19.37 16.07 31.03
CA SER A 69 -18.08 15.88 30.35
C SER A 69 -17.72 14.42 30.00
N PRO A 70 -18.12 13.39 30.78
CA PRO A 70 -17.98 11.98 30.42
C PRO A 70 -18.66 11.58 29.11
N GLU A 71 -19.86 12.10 28.81
CA GLU A 71 -20.61 11.78 27.59
C GLU A 71 -19.86 12.20 26.32
N ILE A 72 -19.27 13.40 26.35
CA ILE A 72 -18.44 13.92 25.25
C ILE A 72 -17.20 13.05 25.03
N ALA A 73 -16.57 12.59 26.10
CA ALA A 73 -15.38 11.75 26.03
C ALA A 73 -15.69 10.35 25.44
N GLU A 74 -16.82 9.75 25.80
CA GLU A 74 -17.25 8.48 25.21
C GLU A 74 -17.56 8.61 23.71
N LEU A 75 -18.19 9.71 23.29
CA LEU A 75 -18.44 9.99 21.88
C LEU A 75 -17.16 10.26 21.08
N GLN A 76 -16.15 10.86 21.73
CA GLN A 76 -14.82 10.95 21.16
C GLN A 76 -14.20 9.57 20.94
N LYS A 77 -14.21 8.70 21.95
CA LYS A 77 -13.68 7.33 21.82
C LYS A 77 -14.41 6.57 20.71
N PHE A 78 -15.72 6.69 20.64
CA PHE A 78 -16.54 6.11 19.58
C PHE A 78 -16.09 6.57 18.18
N ALA A 79 -15.90 7.88 17.98
CA ALA A 79 -15.41 8.43 16.71
C ALA A 79 -13.99 7.94 16.37
N VAL A 80 -13.12 7.85 17.38
CA VAL A 80 -11.73 7.41 17.26
C VAL A 80 -11.66 5.93 16.85
N TYR A 81 -12.41 5.05 17.49
CA TYR A 81 -12.44 3.63 17.11
C TYR A 81 -13.00 3.43 15.70
N MET A 82 -14.04 4.17 15.30
CA MET A 82 -14.51 4.16 13.91
C MET A 82 -13.42 4.59 12.92
N HIS A 83 -12.66 5.64 13.24
CA HIS A 83 -11.54 6.06 12.41
C HIS A 83 -10.51 4.95 12.25
N HIS A 84 -10.07 4.35 13.36
CA HIS A 84 -9.05 3.31 13.33
C HIS A 84 -9.51 2.09 12.53
N ILE A 85 -10.76 1.64 12.69
CA ILE A 85 -11.30 0.53 11.90
C ILE A 85 -11.25 0.84 10.41
N LYS A 86 -11.77 1.99 9.98
CA LYS A 86 -11.81 2.34 8.55
C LYS A 86 -10.39 2.53 7.99
N MET A 87 -9.46 3.10 8.75
CA MET A 87 -8.05 3.20 8.38
C MET A 87 -7.40 1.82 8.22
N LEU A 88 -7.60 0.91 9.19
CA LEU A 88 -7.08 -0.45 9.15
C LEU A 88 -7.67 -1.25 7.97
N GLN A 89 -8.95 -1.06 7.66
CA GLN A 89 -9.56 -1.64 6.45
C GLN A 89 -8.87 -1.17 5.17
N LEU A 90 -8.53 0.12 5.06
CA LEU A 90 -7.77 0.64 3.92
C LEU A 90 -6.35 0.05 3.85
N LYS A 91 -5.68 -0.13 5.00
CA LYS A 91 -4.38 -0.81 5.10
C LYS A 91 -4.49 -2.27 4.63
N LYS A 92 -5.52 -3.00 5.08
CA LYS A 92 -5.79 -4.38 4.67
C LYS A 92 -5.99 -4.51 3.15
N GLN A 93 -6.73 -3.57 2.53
CA GLN A 93 -6.91 -3.58 1.06
C GLN A 93 -5.59 -3.45 0.29
N ILE A 94 -4.65 -2.65 0.81
CA ILE A 94 -3.31 -2.52 0.23
C ILE A 94 -2.54 -3.83 0.38
N SER A 95 -2.54 -4.43 1.59
CA SER A 95 -1.90 -5.74 1.83
C SER A 95 -2.46 -6.85 0.94
N LEU A 96 -3.77 -6.85 0.71
CA LEU A 96 -4.40 -7.78 -0.23
C LEU A 96 -3.91 -7.55 -1.67
N THR A 97 -3.74 -6.29 -2.07
CA THR A 97 -3.21 -5.95 -3.41
C THR A 97 -1.77 -6.44 -3.56
N TYR A 98 -0.94 -6.29 -2.52
CA TYR A 98 0.40 -6.88 -2.48
C TYR A 98 0.38 -8.40 -2.60
N LEU A 99 -0.52 -9.07 -1.86
CA LEU A 99 -0.64 -10.52 -1.92
C LEU A 99 -1.06 -10.99 -3.32
N LEU A 100 -2.06 -10.35 -3.93
CA LEU A 100 -2.49 -10.66 -5.30
C LEU A 100 -1.36 -10.48 -6.31
N SER A 101 -0.55 -9.42 -6.17
CA SER A 101 0.65 -9.20 -6.98
C SER A 101 1.67 -10.32 -6.80
N GLY A 102 2.01 -10.63 -5.54
CA GLY A 102 3.02 -11.62 -5.18
C GLY A 102 2.65 -13.06 -5.52
N THR A 103 1.35 -13.38 -5.54
CA THR A 103 0.83 -14.69 -5.95
C THR A 103 0.50 -14.77 -7.44
N GLY A 104 0.70 -13.68 -8.21
CA GLY A 104 0.41 -13.63 -9.64
C GLY A 104 -1.08 -13.64 -10.00
N GLN A 105 -1.94 -13.29 -9.03
CA GLN A 105 -3.39 -13.21 -9.18
C GLN A 105 -3.86 -11.78 -9.51
N LEU A 106 -2.94 -10.80 -9.54
CA LEU A 106 -3.25 -9.44 -9.95
C LEU A 106 -3.46 -9.41 -11.48
N GLY A 107 -4.66 -9.03 -11.93
CA GLY A 107 -4.93 -8.84 -13.37
C GLY A 107 -5.01 -10.11 -14.22
N SER A 108 -5.44 -11.25 -13.65
CA SER A 108 -5.63 -12.50 -14.40
C SER A 108 -6.53 -12.31 -15.62
N SER A 109 -5.92 -12.19 -16.81
CA SER A 109 -6.57 -12.31 -18.11
C SER A 109 -6.61 -13.78 -18.52
N GLU A 110 -7.80 -14.26 -18.92
CA GLU A 110 -8.08 -15.63 -19.37
C GLU A 110 -7.42 -16.00 -20.71
N PHE A 111 -6.65 -15.10 -21.33
CA PHE A 111 -6.20 -15.23 -22.72
C PHE A 111 -4.67 -15.13 -22.89
N GLU A 112 -3.87 -15.87 -22.12
CA GLU A 112 -2.43 -15.94 -22.38
C GLU A 112 -2.01 -17.29 -22.97
N LEU A 113 -1.41 -17.20 -24.17
CA LEU A 113 -0.94 -18.31 -24.99
C LEU A 113 0.38 -18.94 -24.46
N VAL A 114 1.05 -18.30 -23.49
CA VAL A 114 2.36 -18.73 -22.97
C VAL A 114 2.41 -18.60 -21.44
N PRO A 115 2.91 -19.61 -20.70
CA PRO A 115 3.11 -19.50 -19.27
C PRO A 115 4.24 -18.51 -18.95
N VAL A 116 3.88 -17.36 -18.40
CA VAL A 116 4.78 -16.37 -17.80
C VAL A 116 4.70 -16.53 -16.28
N ASP A 117 5.83 -16.46 -15.56
CA ASP A 117 5.77 -16.33 -14.09
C ASP A 117 5.15 -14.96 -13.75
N ARG A 118 3.93 -14.99 -13.20
CA ARG A 118 3.15 -13.79 -12.88
C ARG A 118 3.45 -13.23 -11.49
N ARG A 119 4.26 -13.93 -10.69
CA ARG A 119 4.52 -13.52 -9.31
C ARG A 119 5.46 -12.31 -9.31
N VAL A 120 4.96 -11.19 -8.80
CA VAL A 120 5.72 -9.95 -8.65
C VAL A 120 5.51 -9.43 -7.25
N TRP A 121 6.55 -9.49 -6.43
CA TRP A 121 6.54 -8.83 -5.14
C TRP A 121 6.91 -7.36 -5.32
N PRO A 122 6.04 -6.43 -4.90
CA PRO A 122 6.34 -5.00 -4.96
C PRO A 122 7.61 -4.68 -4.16
N ILE A 123 8.40 -3.72 -4.64
CA ILE A 123 9.69 -3.36 -4.04
C ILE A 123 9.56 -3.00 -2.56
N GLN A 124 8.44 -2.41 -2.20
CA GLN A 124 8.11 -2.05 -0.83
C GLN A 124 8.17 -3.29 0.08
N VAL A 125 7.57 -4.42 -0.34
CA VAL A 125 7.57 -5.68 0.44
C VAL A 125 8.98 -6.21 0.61
N LYS A 126 9.79 -6.12 -0.46
CA LYS A 126 11.19 -6.54 -0.45
C LYS A 126 12.04 -5.67 0.47
N ASN A 127 11.82 -4.34 0.47
CA ASN A 127 12.55 -3.40 1.32
C ASN A 127 12.38 -3.74 2.80
N VAL A 128 11.16 -4.08 3.23
CA VAL A 128 10.93 -4.48 4.63
C VAL A 128 11.60 -5.79 5.00
N LEU A 129 11.63 -6.76 4.10
CA LEU A 129 12.40 -7.97 4.36
C LEU A 129 13.88 -7.66 4.53
N ILE A 130 14.43 -6.79 3.67
CA ILE A 130 15.81 -6.35 3.75
C ILE A 130 16.08 -5.61 5.08
N GLU A 131 15.16 -4.76 5.54
CA GLU A 131 15.29 -4.07 6.83
C GLU A 131 15.20 -5.01 8.03
N GLN A 132 14.22 -5.92 8.05
CA GLN A 132 14.09 -6.93 9.09
C GLN A 132 15.33 -7.82 9.13
N GLN A 133 15.83 -8.23 7.98
CA GLN A 133 17.08 -8.97 7.86
C GLN A 133 18.25 -8.14 8.36
N LYS A 134 18.43 -6.87 7.98
CA LYS A 134 19.51 -6.01 8.51
C LYS A 134 19.48 -5.89 10.03
N ASN A 135 18.29 -5.79 10.63
CA ASN A 135 18.12 -5.75 12.08
C ASN A 135 18.50 -7.09 12.75
N LEU A 136 18.32 -8.22 12.06
CA LEU A 136 18.75 -9.56 12.51
C LEU A 136 20.25 -9.84 12.18
N SER A 137 20.76 -9.31 11.07
CA SER A 137 22.06 -9.56 10.45
C SER A 137 23.18 -8.65 10.95
N SER A 138 22.93 -7.85 11.99
CA SER A 138 24.03 -7.38 12.86
C SER A 138 24.83 -8.54 13.48
N ILE A 139 24.44 -9.80 13.22
CA ILE A 139 25.10 -11.02 13.64
C ILE A 139 25.84 -11.78 12.51
N THR A 140 25.58 -11.61 11.20
CA THR A 140 26.41 -12.29 10.18
C THR A 140 26.25 -11.73 8.76
N THR A 141 27.36 -11.33 8.14
CA THR A 141 27.51 -11.08 6.70
C THR A 141 27.39 -12.39 5.93
N MET A 142 26.31 -12.58 5.18
CA MET A 142 26.24 -13.57 4.09
C MET A 142 25.58 -12.95 2.85
N GLU A 143 26.22 -13.17 1.71
CA GLU A 143 25.77 -12.80 0.37
C GLU A 143 24.46 -13.51 0.03
N ILE A 144 23.43 -12.74 -0.36
CA ILE A 144 22.06 -13.23 -0.58
C ILE A 144 21.92 -13.68 -2.04
N ASN A 145 21.71 -14.99 -2.25
CA ASN A 145 21.24 -15.54 -3.53
C ASN A 145 19.73 -15.27 -3.65
N HIS A 146 19.31 -14.56 -4.71
CA HIS A 146 18.21 -13.59 -4.59
C HIS A 146 16.84 -13.98 -5.16
N ASP A 147 16.57 -15.22 -5.61
CA ASP A 147 15.39 -15.44 -6.48
C ASP A 147 14.38 -16.54 -6.08
N GLN A 148 14.66 -17.43 -5.12
CA GLN A 148 13.71 -18.51 -4.76
C GLN A 148 13.20 -18.51 -3.32
N ASP A 149 14.02 -18.09 -2.35
CA ASP A 149 13.64 -18.07 -0.92
C ASP A 149 12.82 -16.81 -0.55
N ASP A 150 12.84 -15.80 -1.42
CA ASP A 150 12.21 -14.50 -1.18
C ASP A 150 10.67 -14.57 -1.31
N HIS A 151 10.12 -15.46 -2.14
CA HIS A 151 8.68 -15.50 -2.38
C HIS A 151 7.87 -16.00 -1.17
N ALA A 152 8.25 -17.13 -0.58
CA ALA A 152 7.58 -17.69 0.58
C ALA A 152 7.71 -16.76 1.80
N THR A 153 8.85 -16.10 1.93
CA THR A 153 9.13 -15.14 2.99
C THR A 153 8.27 -13.87 2.83
N CYS A 154 8.18 -13.30 1.62
CA CYS A 154 7.28 -12.18 1.31
C CYS A 154 5.81 -12.54 1.59
N GLU A 155 5.38 -13.73 1.17
CA GLU A 155 4.01 -14.18 1.37
C GLU A 155 3.68 -14.31 2.86
N THR A 156 4.56 -14.94 3.63
CA THR A 156 4.41 -15.11 5.08
C THR A 156 4.32 -13.75 5.76
N LEU A 157 5.19 -12.82 5.41
CA LEU A 157 5.19 -11.46 5.96
C LEU A 157 3.88 -10.73 5.69
N VAL A 158 3.39 -10.73 4.45
CA VAL A 158 2.16 -10.03 4.08
C VAL A 158 0.94 -10.68 4.75
N ARG A 159 0.91 -12.02 4.82
CA ARG A 159 -0.15 -12.75 5.54
C ARG A 159 -0.14 -12.48 7.03
N GLN A 160 1.02 -12.47 7.66
CA GLN A 160 1.16 -12.16 9.09
C GLN A 160 0.65 -10.75 9.39
N ARG A 161 1.09 -9.74 8.63
CA ARG A 161 0.60 -8.36 8.79
C ARG A 161 -0.89 -8.23 8.54
N SER A 162 -1.44 -8.97 7.57
CA SER A 162 -2.88 -9.01 7.36
C SER A 162 -3.62 -9.57 8.57
N LYS A 163 -3.07 -10.61 9.21
CA LYS A 163 -3.65 -11.20 10.43
C LYS A 163 -3.59 -10.22 11.61
N GLU A 164 -2.44 -9.58 11.83
CA GLU A 164 -2.29 -8.55 12.87
C GLU A 164 -3.27 -7.37 12.65
N THR A 165 -3.52 -7.02 11.39
CA THR A 165 -4.53 -6.01 11.03
C THR A 165 -5.94 -6.46 11.37
N ASP A 166 -6.27 -7.73 11.13
CA ASP A 166 -7.58 -8.31 11.46
C ASP A 166 -7.80 -8.36 12.97
N GLU A 167 -6.81 -8.81 13.74
CA GLU A 167 -6.85 -8.82 15.20
C GLU A 167 -7.08 -7.40 15.78
N LYS A 168 -6.48 -6.36 15.18
CA LYS A 168 -6.71 -4.97 15.57
C LYS A 168 -8.10 -4.47 15.19
N ILE A 169 -8.61 -4.83 14.01
CA ILE A 169 -9.97 -4.48 13.59
C ILE A 169 -10.97 -5.08 14.58
N ASP A 170 -10.83 -6.37 14.90
CA ASP A 170 -11.69 -7.07 15.85
C ASP A 170 -11.62 -6.42 17.24
N TYR A 171 -10.40 -6.05 17.69
CA TYR A 171 -10.22 -5.32 18.95
C TYR A 171 -11.02 -4.01 19.00
N TYR A 172 -10.90 -3.15 17.99
CA TYR A 172 -11.62 -1.87 17.98
C TYR A 172 -13.12 -2.04 17.75
N GLN A 173 -13.55 -3.08 17.02
CA GLN A 173 -14.97 -3.42 16.88
C GLN A 173 -15.58 -3.81 18.21
N ASN A 174 -14.92 -4.69 18.97
CA ASN A 174 -15.35 -5.03 20.32
C ASN A 174 -15.45 -3.78 21.22
N LYS A 175 -14.51 -2.84 21.08
CA LYS A 175 -14.55 -1.57 21.83
C LYS A 175 -15.67 -0.63 21.40
N LEU A 176 -16.05 -0.63 20.12
CA LEU A 176 -17.24 0.08 19.67
C LEU A 176 -18.51 -0.55 20.24
N ASP A 177 -18.60 -1.88 20.21
CA ASP A 177 -19.78 -2.61 20.70
C ASP A 177 -19.96 -2.40 22.22
N GLU A 178 -18.88 -2.42 23.01
CA GLU A 178 -18.91 -2.05 24.43
C GLU A 178 -19.49 -0.64 24.65
N ILE A 179 -19.10 0.36 23.84
CA ILE A 179 -19.65 1.72 23.94
C ILE A 179 -21.12 1.72 23.50
N LYS A 180 -21.49 0.95 22.47
CA LYS A 180 -22.87 0.90 21.99
C LYS A 180 -23.81 0.35 23.04
N ASP A 181 -23.44 -0.77 23.65
CA ASP A 181 -24.22 -1.47 24.67
C ASP A 181 -24.35 -0.65 25.97
N HIS A 182 -23.38 0.20 26.29
CA HIS A 182 -23.41 0.98 27.52
C HIS A 182 -23.91 2.43 27.36
N PHE A 183 -23.83 2.99 26.16
CA PHE A 183 -23.99 4.43 25.95
C PHE A 183 -24.91 4.80 24.78
N MET A 184 -25.03 3.94 23.75
CA MET A 184 -25.73 4.28 22.50
C MET A 184 -26.95 3.40 22.19
N GLU A 185 -27.45 2.59 23.14
CA GLU A 185 -28.54 1.60 22.96
C GLU A 185 -29.82 2.14 22.27
N SER A 186 -29.97 3.46 22.05
CA SER A 186 -31.16 4.05 21.43
C SER A 186 -30.90 5.20 20.44
N ASN A 187 -29.65 5.53 20.09
CA ASN A 187 -29.37 6.79 19.38
C ASN A 187 -28.63 6.57 18.04
N SER A 188 -29.32 5.94 17.09
CA SER A 188 -28.80 5.72 15.73
C SER A 188 -28.41 7.02 15.00
N ASN A 189 -29.04 8.14 15.32
CA ASN A 189 -28.78 9.43 14.69
C ASN A 189 -27.38 9.98 14.99
N ILE A 190 -26.92 9.87 16.24
CA ILE A 190 -25.57 10.34 16.61
C ILE A 190 -24.50 9.41 16.02
N GLU A 191 -24.76 8.10 15.95
CA GLU A 191 -23.85 7.16 15.27
C GLU A 191 -23.67 7.53 13.80
N ILE A 192 -24.77 7.73 13.07
CA ILE A 192 -24.75 8.14 11.66
C ILE A 192 -24.00 9.47 11.49
N ALA A 193 -24.25 10.45 12.37
CA ALA A 193 -23.59 11.74 12.30
C ALA A 193 -22.07 11.64 12.51
N ILE A 194 -21.63 10.84 13.49
CA ILE A 194 -20.21 10.60 13.75
C ILE A 194 -19.59 9.82 12.58
N GLU A 195 -20.25 8.79 12.06
CA GLU A 195 -19.74 8.03 10.91
C GLU A 195 -19.54 8.96 9.70
N HIS A 196 -20.52 9.80 9.38
CA HIS A 196 -20.41 10.78 8.30
C HIS A 196 -19.28 11.78 8.54
N TYR A 197 -19.13 12.29 9.77
CA TYR A 197 -18.06 13.21 10.12
C TYR A 197 -16.67 12.56 9.97
N VAL A 198 -16.50 11.34 10.50
CA VAL A 198 -15.26 10.56 10.37
C VAL A 198 -14.95 10.28 8.90
N GLN A 199 -15.96 9.90 8.11
CA GLN A 199 -15.81 9.63 6.69
C GLN A 199 -15.33 10.86 5.92
N GLN A 200 -15.97 12.01 6.15
CA GLN A 200 -15.71 13.24 5.41
C GLN A 200 -14.35 13.87 5.77
N TYR A 201 -14.01 13.94 7.06
CA TYR A 201 -12.83 14.69 7.50
C TYR A 201 -11.59 13.82 7.71
N GLY A 202 -11.75 12.52 7.95
CA GLY A 202 -10.64 11.60 8.16
C GLY A 202 -10.42 10.64 7.00
N ILE A 203 -11.45 9.87 6.63
CA ILE A 203 -11.26 8.67 5.79
C ILE A 203 -11.14 8.99 4.31
N GLN A 204 -11.84 10.01 3.79
CA GLN A 204 -11.82 10.32 2.36
C GLN A 204 -10.39 10.57 1.82
N VAL A 205 -9.58 11.32 2.57
CA VAL A 205 -8.18 11.60 2.18
C VAL A 205 -7.34 10.33 2.23
N LEU A 206 -7.51 9.50 3.26
CA LEU A 206 -6.82 8.21 3.38
C LEU A 206 -7.22 7.24 2.25
N GLN A 207 -8.49 7.24 1.87
CA GLN A 207 -9.00 6.41 0.79
C GLN A 207 -8.40 6.82 -0.57
N LEU A 208 -8.27 8.13 -0.83
CA LEU A 208 -7.60 8.62 -2.04
C LEU A 208 -6.13 8.17 -2.09
N LYS A 209 -5.40 8.30 -0.98
CA LYS A 209 -4.01 7.81 -0.84
C LYS A 209 -3.92 6.30 -1.06
N SER A 210 -4.82 5.52 -0.45
CA SER A 210 -4.89 4.07 -0.63
C SER A 210 -5.16 3.68 -2.08
N ASN A 211 -6.08 4.38 -2.75
CA ASN A 211 -6.40 4.13 -4.16
C ASN A 211 -5.23 4.45 -5.09
N LEU A 212 -4.53 5.57 -4.88
CA LEU A 212 -3.32 5.91 -5.62
C LEU A 212 -2.26 4.81 -5.46
N LYS A 213 -2.02 4.36 -4.22
CA LYS A 213 -1.05 3.29 -3.95
C LYS A 213 -1.40 1.98 -4.65
N LYS A 214 -2.67 1.56 -4.61
CA LYS A 214 -3.15 0.38 -5.36
C LYS A 214 -2.94 0.53 -6.87
N ALA A 215 -3.15 1.72 -7.42
CA ALA A 215 -2.93 2.00 -8.83
C ALA A 215 -1.45 1.91 -9.21
N LEU A 216 -0.55 2.42 -8.37
CA LEU A 216 0.90 2.30 -8.58
C LEU A 216 1.37 0.84 -8.54
N ILE A 217 0.91 0.06 -7.56
CA ILE A 217 1.22 -1.39 -7.50
C ILE A 217 0.80 -2.10 -8.79
N LYS A 218 -0.41 -1.79 -9.28
CA LYS A 218 -0.90 -2.36 -10.53
C LYS A 218 -0.07 -1.93 -11.73
N TYR A 219 0.29 -0.65 -11.80
CA TYR A 219 1.14 -0.13 -12.87
C TYR A 219 2.50 -0.82 -12.92
N ASP A 220 3.15 -0.98 -11.76
CA ASP A 220 4.44 -1.67 -11.65
C ASP A 220 4.32 -3.14 -12.06
N TYR A 221 3.24 -3.80 -11.62
CA TYR A 221 2.93 -5.18 -12.01
C TYR A 221 2.74 -5.33 -13.53
N ASP A 222 1.91 -4.49 -14.14
CA ASP A 222 1.62 -4.54 -15.57
C ASP A 222 2.90 -4.29 -16.41
N THR A 223 3.76 -3.38 -15.93
CA THR A 223 5.07 -3.09 -16.56
C THR A 223 6.00 -4.30 -16.50
N GLU A 224 6.14 -4.92 -15.33
CA GLU A 224 6.97 -6.12 -15.14
C GLU A 224 6.45 -7.30 -15.98
N MET A 225 5.12 -7.47 -16.08
CA MET A 225 4.51 -8.49 -16.94
C MET A 225 4.83 -8.27 -18.41
N LEU A 226 4.71 -7.03 -18.89
CA LEU A 226 5.03 -6.69 -20.27
C LEU A 226 6.51 -6.95 -20.59
N GLU A 227 7.41 -6.60 -19.67
CA GLU A 227 8.84 -6.90 -19.84
C GLU A 227 9.13 -8.40 -19.90
N ARG A 228 8.50 -9.20 -19.03
CA ARG A 228 8.67 -10.66 -19.02
C ARG A 228 8.16 -11.27 -20.33
N GLN A 229 7.00 -10.82 -20.80
CA GLN A 229 6.44 -11.24 -22.09
C GLN A 229 7.38 -10.89 -23.25
N TYR A 230 7.89 -9.65 -23.29
CA TYR A 230 8.84 -9.20 -24.30
C TYR A 230 10.13 -10.06 -24.31
N LYS A 231 10.72 -10.30 -23.13
CA LYS A 231 11.92 -11.14 -22.98
C LYS A 231 11.68 -12.59 -23.41
N GLN A 232 10.50 -13.13 -23.14
CA GLN A 232 10.13 -14.51 -23.51
C GLN A 232 9.90 -14.67 -25.01
N GLN A 233 9.26 -13.68 -25.65
CA GLN A 233 8.97 -13.72 -27.09
C GLN A 233 10.21 -13.49 -27.96
N LYS A 234 11.27 -12.87 -27.43
CA LYS A 234 12.50 -12.49 -28.17
C LYS A 234 12.18 -11.88 -29.54
N PRO A 235 11.36 -10.81 -29.59
CA PRO A 235 11.02 -10.18 -30.86
C PRO A 235 12.28 -9.70 -31.58
N ASN A 236 12.30 -9.84 -32.90
CA ASN A 236 13.39 -9.32 -33.73
C ASN A 236 13.29 -7.79 -33.87
N GLU A 237 14.27 -7.13 -34.49
CA GLU A 237 14.30 -5.65 -34.63
C GLU A 237 13.06 -5.03 -35.31
N TYR A 238 12.19 -5.84 -35.92
CA TYR A 238 10.99 -5.41 -36.62
C TYR A 238 9.68 -5.76 -35.90
N GLN A 239 9.74 -6.37 -34.71
CA GLN A 239 8.63 -6.82 -33.87
C GLN A 239 8.66 -6.11 -32.52
#